data_AF-A0AAV6GNT4-F1
#
_entry.id   AF-A0AAV6GNT4-F1
#
_cell.length_a   1.000
_cell.length_b   1.000
_cell.length_c   1.000
_cell.angle_alpha   90.00
_cell.angle_beta   90.00
_cell.angle_gamma   90.00
#
_symmetry.space_group_name_H-M   'P 1'
#
loop_
_entity.id
_entity.type
_entity.pdbx_description
1 polymer ?
#
loop_
_entity_poly.entity_id
_entity_poly.type
_entity_poly.pdbx_seq_one_letter_code
_entity_poly.pdbx_strand_id
1 'polypeptide(L)'
;MTATPTTASPPSTPLTTEMERTVRYVYGSKKYLPLFLKRSQLRHYPQQLFPTETTCQLCPENPNLEEAVRVTSKAKIVGMEGVTQNISTYRRRCTKCQMMYRYQEWTDGLHNYNDRVILTLQLCQYLRHNLQNHVSVSRVINSLETLLKMKFPANELIFHGYCQFEALCNTEYKYSCVN
;
A
#
# COMPACT_ATOMS: atom_id res chain seq x y z
N MET A 1 52.38 -14.62 -17.13
CA MET A 1 51.85 -13.38 -16.52
C MET A 1 50.33 -13.44 -16.59
N THR A 2 49.73 -13.16 -15.44
CA THR A 2 48.35 -13.36 -14.97
C THR A 2 47.22 -12.92 -15.90
N ALA A 3 46.26 -13.82 -16.12
CA ALA A 3 44.92 -13.50 -16.61
C ALA A 3 44.06 -12.97 -15.44
N THR A 4 43.53 -11.77 -15.58
CA THR A 4 42.57 -11.15 -14.65
C THR A 4 41.17 -11.75 -14.85
N PRO A 5 40.45 -12.11 -13.77
CA PRO A 5 39.09 -12.61 -13.87
C PRO A 5 38.09 -11.46 -14.02
N THR A 6 37.33 -11.49 -15.11
CA THR A 6 36.18 -10.62 -15.35
C THR A 6 35.09 -10.93 -14.32
N THR A 7 34.90 -10.04 -13.35
CA THR A 7 33.82 -10.16 -12.38
C THR A 7 32.52 -9.73 -13.08
N ALA A 8 31.70 -10.70 -13.47
CA ALA A 8 30.37 -10.44 -13.99
C ALA A 8 29.49 -9.89 -12.85
N SER A 9 29.17 -8.61 -12.91
CA SER A 9 28.13 -8.00 -12.09
C SER A 9 26.77 -8.65 -12.42
N PRO A 10 25.93 -8.95 -11.42
CA PRO A 10 24.64 -9.60 -11.65
C PRO A 10 23.73 -8.71 -12.50
N PRO A 11 22.87 -9.28 -13.36
CA PRO A 11 21.94 -8.51 -14.17
C PRO A 11 21.00 -7.76 -13.23
N SER A 12 21.10 -6.43 -13.24
CA SER A 12 20.14 -5.56 -12.58
C SER A 12 18.79 -5.74 -13.26
N THR A 13 17.91 -6.56 -12.67
CA THR A 13 16.51 -6.59 -13.07
C THR A 13 16.00 -5.14 -12.99
N PRO A 14 15.48 -4.55 -14.08
CA PRO A 14 15.05 -3.17 -14.05
C PRO A 14 13.90 -3.03 -13.03
N LEU A 15 14.02 -2.02 -12.16
CA LEU A 15 13.09 -1.69 -11.07
C LEU A 15 11.61 -1.76 -11.49
N THR A 16 11.33 -1.47 -12.76
CA THR A 16 10.02 -1.52 -13.39
C THR A 16 9.40 -2.92 -13.43
N THR A 17 10.17 -3.97 -13.72
CA THR A 17 9.66 -5.35 -13.79
C THR A 17 9.31 -5.90 -12.42
N GLU A 18 10.07 -5.54 -11.39
CA GLU A 18 9.78 -5.93 -10.00
C GLU A 18 8.52 -5.25 -9.47
N MET A 19 8.38 -3.94 -9.75
CA MET A 19 7.18 -3.17 -9.43
C MET A 19 5.95 -3.76 -10.13
N GLU A 20 6.06 -4.07 -11.42
CA GLU A 20 4.96 -4.64 -12.20
C GLU A 20 4.49 -5.99 -11.62
N ARG A 21 5.41 -6.89 -11.27
CA ARG A 21 5.06 -8.18 -10.63
C ARG A 21 4.33 -7.98 -9.31
N THR A 22 4.80 -7.04 -8.48
CA THR A 22 4.16 -6.69 -7.21
C THR A 22 2.74 -6.17 -7.43
N VAL A 23 2.55 -5.25 -8.38
CA VAL A 23 1.24 -4.69 -8.71
C VAL A 23 0.28 -5.77 -9.21
N ARG A 24 0.73 -6.65 -10.12
CA ARG A 24 -0.10 -7.76 -10.63
C ARG A 24 -0.54 -8.70 -9.53
N TYR A 25 0.36 -9.07 -8.61
CA TYR A 25 0.01 -9.89 -7.46
C TYR A 25 -1.01 -9.20 -6.55
N VAL A 26 -0.79 -7.92 -6.21
CA VAL A 26 -1.72 -7.17 -5.37
C VAL A 26 -3.11 -7.07 -6.02
N TYR A 27 -3.17 -6.79 -7.32
CA TYR A 27 -4.45 -6.72 -8.02
C TYR A 27 -5.15 -8.07 -8.16
N GLY A 28 -4.39 -9.16 -8.29
CA GLY A 28 -4.94 -10.51 -8.49
C GLY A 28 -5.37 -11.22 -7.21
N SER A 29 -4.59 -11.07 -6.14
CA SER A 29 -4.74 -11.89 -4.91
C SER A 29 -5.22 -11.10 -3.70
N LYS A 30 -5.28 -9.78 -3.85
CA LYS A 30 -5.32 -8.83 -2.75
C LYS A 30 -6.34 -7.73 -3.10
N LYS A 31 -7.54 -8.12 -3.52
CA LYS A 31 -8.67 -7.19 -3.75
C LYS A 31 -9.46 -6.96 -2.46
N TYR A 32 -10.05 -5.78 -2.33
CA TYR A 32 -10.96 -5.49 -1.22
C TYR A 32 -12.28 -6.24 -1.40
N LEU A 33 -12.67 -7.00 -0.38
CA LEU A 33 -13.97 -7.64 -0.31
C LEU A 33 -15.01 -6.67 0.31
N PRO A 34 -16.20 -6.48 -0.30
CA PRO A 34 -17.19 -5.50 0.15
C PRO A 34 -17.64 -5.64 1.62
N LEU A 35 -17.61 -6.85 2.18
CA LEU A 35 -18.00 -7.10 3.58
C LEU A 35 -17.07 -6.42 4.60
N PHE A 36 -15.81 -6.13 4.26
CA PHE A 36 -14.82 -5.60 5.20
C PHE A 36 -14.80 -4.07 5.27
N LEU A 37 -15.59 -3.39 4.45
CA LEU A 37 -15.81 -1.95 4.58
C LEU A 37 -16.72 -1.59 5.77
N LYS A 38 -17.28 -2.59 6.49
CA LYS A 38 -18.25 -2.41 7.59
C LYS A 38 -17.70 -2.62 9.01
N ARG A 39 -16.43 -2.99 9.16
CA ARG A 39 -15.71 -3.19 10.45
C ARG A 39 -14.28 -2.71 10.23
N SER A 40 -13.58 -1.97 11.09
CA SER A 40 -13.77 -1.55 12.48
C SER A 40 -12.81 -0.37 12.67
N GLN A 41 -13.21 0.65 13.43
CA GLN A 41 -12.27 1.64 13.95
C GLN A 41 -11.29 0.92 14.89
N LEU A 42 -10.14 0.49 14.37
CA LEU A 42 -9.04 0.11 15.25
C LEU A 42 -8.61 1.38 15.97
N ARG A 43 -8.74 1.38 17.30
CA ARG A 43 -8.31 2.51 18.14
C ARG A 43 -6.79 2.68 18.14
N HIS A 44 -6.06 1.61 17.80
CA HIS A 44 -4.60 1.61 17.74
C HIS A 44 -4.13 0.73 16.58
N TYR A 45 -3.23 1.27 15.76
CA TYR A 45 -2.60 0.55 14.67
C TYR A 45 -1.27 -0.09 15.14
N PRO A 46 -0.89 -1.25 14.59
CA PRO A 46 0.42 -1.84 14.86
C PRO A 46 1.56 -0.89 14.46
N GLN A 47 2.59 -0.81 15.29
CA GLN A 47 3.80 -0.02 15.00
C GLN A 47 4.73 -0.69 13.99
N GLN A 48 4.56 -2.00 13.77
CA GLN A 48 5.34 -2.79 12.84
C GLN A 48 4.39 -3.57 11.92
N LEU A 49 4.58 -3.42 10.62
CA LEU A 49 3.69 -3.93 9.58
C LEU A 49 4.45 -4.92 8.69
N PHE A 50 4.07 -6.19 8.78
CA PHE A 50 4.71 -7.31 8.08
C PHE A 50 3.79 -7.92 7.03
N PRO A 51 4.28 -8.30 5.84
CA PRO A 51 3.50 -9.12 4.92
C PRO A 51 3.06 -10.42 5.62
N THR A 52 1.81 -10.82 5.41
CA THR A 52 1.28 -12.08 5.97
C THR A 52 1.82 -13.31 5.27
N GLU A 53 2.30 -13.16 4.03
CA GLU A 53 2.85 -14.28 3.27
C GLU A 53 4.12 -14.78 3.93
N THR A 54 4.16 -16.08 4.22
CA THR A 54 5.36 -16.80 4.65
C THR A 54 5.94 -17.69 3.55
N THR A 55 5.14 -17.98 2.52
CA THR A 55 5.51 -18.75 1.33
C THR A 55 5.22 -17.98 0.05
N CYS A 56 5.94 -18.28 -1.03
CA CYS A 56 5.74 -17.61 -2.32
C CYS A 56 4.47 -18.10 -3.01
N GLN A 57 3.51 -17.19 -3.19
CA GLN A 57 2.22 -17.44 -3.85
C GLN A 57 2.28 -17.56 -5.39
N LEU A 58 3.46 -17.33 -5.99
CA LEU A 58 3.64 -17.38 -7.45
C LEU A 58 4.42 -18.60 -7.93
N CYS A 59 5.15 -19.28 -7.04
CA CYS A 59 5.95 -20.44 -7.40
C CYS A 59 5.11 -21.72 -7.21
N PRO A 60 5.16 -22.70 -8.12
CA PRO A 60 4.35 -23.92 -8.02
C PRO A 60 4.52 -24.68 -6.69
N GLU A 61 5.72 -24.67 -6.12
CA GLU A 61 6.05 -25.38 -4.86
C GLU A 61 5.84 -24.55 -3.60
N ASN A 62 5.40 -23.29 -3.71
CA ASN A 62 5.26 -22.36 -2.59
C ASN A 62 6.46 -22.37 -1.61
N PRO A 63 7.71 -22.17 -2.09
CA PRO A 63 8.88 -22.16 -1.23
C PRO A 63 8.74 -21.10 -0.14
N ASN A 64 9.36 -21.36 1.02
CA ASN A 64 9.45 -20.39 2.10
C ASN A 64 10.11 -19.10 1.61
N LEU A 65 9.54 -17.97 2.02
CA LEU A 65 10.14 -16.67 1.79
C LEU A 65 11.31 -16.46 2.76
N GLU A 66 12.20 -15.54 2.38
CA GLU A 66 13.24 -15.05 3.27
C GLU A 66 12.64 -14.41 4.53
N GLU A 67 13.49 -14.24 5.54
CA GLU A 67 13.14 -13.47 6.72
C GLU A 67 12.72 -12.04 6.34
N ALA A 68 11.80 -11.47 7.11
CA ALA A 68 11.27 -10.16 6.83
C ALA A 68 12.35 -9.09 7.01
N VAL A 69 12.59 -8.30 5.97
CA VAL A 69 13.55 -7.19 5.97
C VAL A 69 12.80 -5.87 6.10
N ARG A 70 13.26 -5.00 7.00
CA ARG A 70 12.68 -3.67 7.21
C ARG A 70 12.92 -2.79 5.99
N VAL A 71 11.84 -2.18 5.47
CA VAL A 71 11.87 -1.22 4.37
C VAL A 71 12.13 0.19 4.89
N THR A 72 11.38 0.60 5.92
CA THR A 72 11.54 1.89 6.59
C THR A 72 10.99 1.81 8.01
N SER A 73 11.45 2.70 8.89
CA SER A 73 10.87 2.94 10.22
C SER A 73 10.16 4.30 10.31
N LYS A 74 10.00 4.98 9.18
CA LYS A 74 9.47 6.35 9.07
C LYS A 74 8.15 6.41 8.29
N ALA A 75 7.45 5.28 8.17
CA ALA A 75 6.16 5.27 7.51
C ALA A 75 5.13 6.04 8.35
N LYS A 76 4.09 6.52 7.67
CA LYS A 76 3.00 7.30 8.24
C LYS A 76 1.68 6.63 7.93
N ILE A 77 0.85 6.43 8.95
CA ILE A 77 -0.55 6.07 8.80
C ILE A 77 -1.38 7.34 8.84
N VAL A 78 -2.17 7.57 7.80
CA VAL A 78 -2.99 8.76 7.59
C VAL A 78 -4.46 8.38 7.72
N GLY A 79 -5.16 8.97 8.68
CA GLY A 79 -6.55 8.67 8.99
C GLY A 79 -7.37 9.89 9.34
N MET A 80 -8.64 9.64 9.69
CA MET A 80 -9.59 10.69 10.06
C MET A 80 -9.22 11.44 11.35
N GLU A 81 -8.48 10.77 12.24
CA GLU A 81 -8.02 11.34 13.52
C GLU A 81 -6.64 12.01 13.42
N GLY A 82 -5.99 11.90 12.25
CA GLY A 82 -4.68 12.50 12.02
C GLY A 82 -3.66 11.56 11.40
N VAL A 83 -2.39 11.78 11.79
CA VAL A 83 -1.22 11.09 11.24
C VAL A 83 -0.46 10.41 12.36
N THR A 84 -0.40 9.07 12.33
CA THR A 84 0.51 8.29 13.18
C THR A 84 1.85 8.14 12.46
N GLN A 85 2.94 8.48 13.13
CA GLN A 85 4.30 8.48 12.56
C GLN A 85 5.15 7.33 13.12
N ASN A 86 6.35 7.17 12.57
CA ASN A 86 7.37 6.22 13.01
C ASN A 86 6.93 4.74 12.90
N ILE A 87 6.07 4.45 11.93
CA ILE A 87 5.64 3.10 11.63
C ILE A 87 6.73 2.39 10.85
N SER A 88 7.02 1.15 11.26
CA SER A 88 7.97 0.29 10.56
C SER A 88 7.24 -0.62 9.57
N THR A 89 7.68 -0.62 8.32
CA THR A 89 7.17 -1.52 7.28
C THR A 89 8.24 -2.51 6.87
N TYR A 90 7.81 -3.73 6.57
CA TYR A 90 8.67 -4.84 6.22
C TYR A 90 8.26 -5.45 4.89
N ARG A 91 9.18 -6.18 4.29
CA ARG A 91 8.96 -6.98 3.08
C ARG A 91 9.65 -8.32 3.19
N ARG A 92 9.14 -9.31 2.46
CA ARG A 92 9.77 -10.62 2.30
C ARG A 92 10.06 -10.87 0.83
N ARG A 93 11.07 -11.67 0.54
CA ARG A 93 11.49 -12.00 -0.83
C ARG A 93 11.46 -13.50 -1.06
N CYS A 94 11.00 -13.93 -2.22
CA CYS A 94 11.13 -15.31 -2.66
C CYS A 94 12.55 -15.57 -3.17
N THR A 95 13.23 -16.58 -2.62
CA THR A 95 14.59 -16.98 -3.05
C THR A 95 14.61 -17.52 -4.49
N LYS A 96 13.52 -18.11 -4.99
CA LYS A 96 13.43 -18.68 -6.34
C LYS A 96 13.11 -17.62 -7.40
N CYS A 97 11.95 -16.98 -7.32
CA CYS A 97 11.45 -16.07 -8.37
C CYS A 97 11.70 -14.59 -8.11
N GLN A 98 12.34 -14.24 -6.98
CA GLN A 98 12.65 -12.87 -6.56
C GLN A 98 11.41 -11.98 -6.32
N MET A 99 10.22 -12.58 -6.20
CA MET A 99 8.99 -11.86 -5.88
C MET A 99 9.09 -11.21 -4.50
N MET A 100 8.69 -9.94 -4.42
CA MET A 100 8.64 -9.15 -3.20
C MET A 100 7.21 -9.08 -2.67
N TYR A 101 7.03 -9.45 -1.42
CA TYR A 101 5.77 -9.32 -0.68
C TYR A 101 5.92 -8.18 0.33
N ARG A 102 4.99 -7.22 0.27
CA ARG A 102 4.93 -6.05 1.17
C ARG A 102 3.64 -6.13 1.98
N TYR A 103 3.62 -5.46 3.13
CA TYR A 103 2.42 -5.37 3.96
C TYR A 103 1.23 -4.84 3.15
N GLN A 104 0.15 -5.62 3.05
CA GLN A 104 -1.06 -5.22 2.34
C GLN A 104 -2.27 -5.97 2.92
N GLU A 105 -2.59 -5.70 4.19
CA GLU A 105 -3.63 -6.41 4.94
C GLU A 105 -4.82 -5.51 5.29
N TRP A 106 -5.87 -5.57 4.46
CA TRP A 106 -7.09 -4.76 4.65
C TRP A 106 -7.83 -5.06 5.94
N THR A 107 -7.68 -6.29 6.46
CA THR A 107 -8.33 -6.71 7.70
C THR A 107 -7.92 -5.85 8.88
N ASP A 108 -6.76 -5.20 8.79
CA ASP A 108 -6.26 -4.24 9.78
C ASP A 108 -6.81 -2.82 9.55
N GLY A 109 -7.72 -2.63 8.59
CA GLY A 109 -8.25 -1.31 8.26
C GLY A 109 -7.23 -0.36 7.62
N LEU A 110 -6.15 -0.90 7.04
CA LEU A 110 -5.07 -0.13 6.42
C LEU A 110 -4.93 -0.43 4.92
N HIS A 111 -4.59 0.61 4.16
CA HIS A 111 -4.22 0.56 2.76
C HIS A 111 -2.79 1.08 2.59
N ASN A 112 -1.86 0.19 2.27
CA ASN A 112 -0.48 0.57 2.06
C ASN A 112 -0.22 1.05 0.61
N TYR A 113 -0.03 2.36 0.39
CA TYR A 113 0.23 2.88 -0.96
C TYR A 113 1.66 2.54 -1.43
N ASN A 114 2.68 2.92 -0.65
CA ASN A 114 4.09 2.81 -1.08
C ASN A 114 5.10 2.50 0.04
N ASP A 115 4.68 1.79 1.08
CA ASP A 115 5.45 1.44 2.28
C ASP A 115 5.86 2.62 3.17
N ARG A 116 5.57 3.87 2.74
CA ARG A 116 5.84 5.11 3.48
C ARG A 116 4.57 5.87 3.83
N VAL A 117 3.57 5.85 2.95
CA VAL A 117 2.24 6.41 3.18
C VAL A 117 1.24 5.28 3.19
N ILE A 118 0.54 5.13 4.30
CA ILE A 118 -0.50 4.13 4.52
C ILE A 118 -1.77 4.90 4.86
N LEU A 119 -2.86 4.66 4.16
CA LEU A 119 -4.14 5.29 4.42
C LEU A 119 -5.01 4.36 5.26
N THR A 120 -5.76 4.90 6.21
CA THR A 120 -6.83 4.12 6.84
C THR A 120 -7.95 3.89 5.82
N LEU A 121 -8.57 2.71 5.84
CA LEU A 121 -9.73 2.44 4.97
C LEU A 121 -10.90 3.37 5.29
N GLN A 122 -11.04 3.82 6.54
CA GLN A 122 -12.03 4.81 6.93
C GLN A 122 -11.84 6.14 6.18
N LEU A 123 -10.60 6.63 6.11
CA LEU A 123 -10.28 7.83 5.33
C LEU A 123 -10.58 7.59 3.85
N CYS A 124 -10.18 6.46 3.28
CA CYS A 124 -10.46 6.15 1.88
C CYS A 124 -11.97 6.14 1.56
N GLN A 125 -12.79 5.53 2.42
CA GLN A 125 -14.26 5.54 2.27
C GLN A 125 -14.83 6.96 2.37
N TYR A 126 -14.32 7.76 3.32
CA TYR A 126 -14.75 9.14 3.49
C TYR A 126 -14.40 10.00 2.27
N LEU A 127 -13.22 9.81 1.68
CA LEU A 127 -12.81 10.45 0.43
C LEU A 127 -13.72 10.05 -0.73
N ARG A 128 -14.09 8.76 -0.85
CA ARG A 128 -15.05 8.28 -1.87
C ARG A 128 -16.40 8.97 -1.73
N HIS A 129 -16.95 9.01 -0.51
CA HIS A 129 -18.23 9.67 -0.25
C HIS A 129 -18.19 11.15 -0.62
N ASN A 130 -17.11 11.86 -0.28
CA ASN A 130 -16.94 13.26 -0.62
C ASN A 130 -16.81 13.50 -2.13
N LEU A 131 -16.07 12.65 -2.84
CA LEU A 131 -15.97 12.74 -4.30
C LEU A 131 -17.31 12.52 -4.99
N GLN A 132 -18.13 11.59 -4.48
CA GLN A 132 -19.51 11.40 -4.96
C GLN A 132 -20.41 12.62 -4.70
N ASN A 133 -20.06 13.46 -3.72
CA ASN A 133 -20.71 14.73 -3.42
C ASN A 133 -19.95 15.94 -3.99
N HIS A 134 -19.13 15.74 -5.03
CA HIS A 134 -18.38 16.79 -5.74
C HIS A 134 -17.36 17.56 -4.88
N VAL A 135 -16.85 16.95 -3.81
CA VAL A 135 -15.77 17.50 -2.99
C VAL A 135 -14.46 16.78 -3.33
N SER A 136 -13.46 17.52 -3.79
CA SER A 136 -12.16 16.94 -4.17
C SER A 136 -11.37 16.44 -2.96
N VAL A 137 -10.54 15.42 -3.17
CA VAL A 137 -9.67 14.85 -2.12
C VAL A 137 -8.84 15.93 -1.43
N SER A 138 -8.20 16.83 -2.20
CA SER A 138 -7.40 17.92 -1.64
C SER A 138 -8.20 18.85 -0.74
N ARG A 139 -9.47 19.15 -1.07
CA ARG A 139 -10.33 19.98 -0.20
C ARG A 139 -10.66 19.27 1.10
N VAL A 140 -10.93 17.97 1.05
CA VAL A 140 -11.17 17.16 2.26
C VAL A 140 -9.92 17.15 3.15
N ILE A 141 -8.75 16.85 2.58
CA ILE A 141 -7.50 16.81 3.35
C ILE A 141 -7.16 18.17 3.96
N ASN A 142 -7.26 19.26 3.20
CA ASN A 142 -7.02 20.61 3.73
C ASN A 142 -8.00 20.97 4.87
N SER A 143 -9.25 20.51 4.78
CA SER A 143 -10.25 20.70 5.85
C SER A 143 -9.87 19.91 7.11
N LEU A 144 -9.42 18.66 6.96
CA LEU A 144 -8.91 17.84 8.06
C LEU A 144 -7.65 18.45 8.70
N GLU A 145 -6.70 18.94 7.89
CA GLU A 145 -5.50 19.64 8.41
C GLU A 145 -5.89 20.84 9.29
N THR A 146 -6.87 21.62 8.83
CA THR A 146 -7.37 22.81 9.55
C THR A 146 -8.07 22.42 10.84
N LEU A 147 -8.96 21.43 10.78
CA LEU A 147 -9.72 20.94 11.94
C LEU A 147 -8.80 20.35 13.01
N LEU A 148 -7.87 19.50 12.61
CA LEU A 148 -6.96 18.78 13.51
C LEU A 148 -5.71 19.59 13.87
N LYS A 149 -5.52 20.77 13.28
CA LYS A 149 -4.34 21.64 13.44
C LYS A 149 -3.04 20.88 13.22
N MET A 150 -3.00 20.05 12.18
CA MET A 150 -1.84 19.19 11.89
C MET A 150 -1.58 19.08 10.40
N LYS A 151 -0.34 18.75 10.04
CA LYS A 151 0.07 18.55 8.65
C LYS A 151 0.01 17.09 8.23
N PHE A 152 -0.69 16.86 7.14
CA PHE A 152 -0.78 15.60 6.45
C PHE A 152 0.36 15.48 5.42
N PRO A 153 0.65 14.28 4.90
CA PRO A 153 1.49 14.15 3.72
C PRO A 153 0.95 14.96 2.53
N ALA A 154 1.78 15.19 1.51
CA ALA A 154 1.39 15.94 0.33
C ALA A 154 0.08 15.40 -0.27
N ASN A 155 -0.82 16.31 -0.64
CA ASN A 155 -2.14 15.98 -1.19
C ASN A 155 -2.06 14.99 -2.36
N GLU A 156 -1.06 15.15 -3.24
CA GLU A 156 -0.81 14.25 -4.36
C GLU A 156 -0.56 12.79 -3.92
N LEU A 157 0.26 12.58 -2.87
CA LEU A 157 0.54 11.24 -2.36
C LEU A 157 -0.71 10.58 -1.78
N ILE A 158 -1.54 11.36 -1.08
CA ILE A 158 -2.80 10.86 -0.52
C ILE A 158 -3.79 10.56 -1.65
N PHE A 159 -3.87 11.42 -2.66
CA PHE A 159 -4.72 11.20 -3.83
C PHE A 159 -4.31 9.94 -4.60
N HIS A 160 -3.01 9.72 -4.86
CA HIS A 160 -2.54 8.50 -5.52
C HIS A 160 -2.79 7.24 -4.69
N GLY A 161 -2.60 7.31 -3.37
CA GLY A 161 -2.98 6.23 -2.45
C GLY A 161 -4.47 5.93 -2.50
N TYR A 162 -5.31 6.97 -2.53
CA TYR A 162 -6.75 6.80 -2.69
C TYR A 162 -7.12 6.17 -4.04
N CYS A 163 -6.52 6.63 -5.15
CA CYS A 163 -6.76 6.04 -6.47
C CYS A 163 -6.36 4.55 -6.52
N GLN A 164 -5.25 4.18 -5.88
CA GLN A 164 -4.87 2.77 -5.75
C GLN A 164 -5.89 1.98 -4.93
N PHE A 165 -6.40 2.56 -3.84
CA PHE A 165 -7.49 1.96 -3.07
C PHE A 165 -8.75 1.73 -3.93
N GLU A 166 -9.19 2.72 -4.71
CA GLU A 166 -10.35 2.58 -5.61
C GLU A 166 -10.12 1.47 -6.64
N ALA A 167 -8.93 1.39 -7.23
CA ALA A 167 -8.58 0.36 -8.21
C ALA A 167 -8.66 -1.06 -7.63
N LEU A 168 -8.34 -1.23 -6.34
CA LEU A 168 -8.42 -2.51 -5.66
C LEU A 168 -9.83 -2.83 -5.13
N CYS A 169 -10.75 -1.86 -5.16
CA CYS A 169 -12.15 -2.09 -4.84
C CYS A 169 -12.86 -2.67 -6.06
N ASN A 170 -13.56 -3.78 -5.87
CA ASN A 170 -14.36 -4.39 -6.94
C ASN A 170 -15.71 -3.64 -7.10
N THR A 171 -15.64 -2.35 -7.41
CA THR A 171 -16.82 -1.49 -7.57
C THR A 171 -17.04 -1.17 -9.05
N GLU A 172 -18.20 -1.58 -9.58
CA GLU A 172 -18.72 -1.04 -10.82
C GLU A 172 -19.17 0.39 -10.55
N TYR A 173 -18.40 1.37 -11.02
CA TYR A 173 -18.78 2.76 -10.92
C TYR A 173 -19.76 3.10 -12.05
N LYS A 174 -20.96 3.56 -11.70
CA LYS A 174 -21.86 4.24 -12.62
C LYS A 174 -21.59 5.75 -12.56
N TYR A 175 -20.50 6.19 -13.19
CA TYR A 175 -20.30 7.61 -13.45
C TYR A 175 -20.79 7.92 -14.87
N SER A 176 -21.69 8.87 -15.00
CA SER A 176 -22.03 9.53 -16.25
C SER A 176 -21.62 10.98 -16.13
N CYS A 177 -20.71 11.44 -17.00
CA CYS A 177 -20.45 12.87 -17.12
C CYS A 177 -21.73 13.55 -17.62
N VAL A 178 -22.17 14.59 -16.94
CA VAL A 178 -23.20 15.49 -17.48
C VAL A 178 -22.48 16.42 -18.45
N ASN A 179 -22.84 16.34 -19.73
CA ASN A 179 -22.34 17.22 -20.80
C ASN A 179 -22.77 18.67 -20.59
#